data_AF-A0AA86U8D8-F1
#
_entry.id   AF-A0AA86U8D8-F1
#
_cell.length_a   1.000
_cell.length_b   1.000
_cell.length_c   1.000
_cell.angle_alpha   90.00
_cell.angle_beta   90.00
_cell.angle_gamma   90.00
#
_symmetry.space_group_name_H-M   'P 1'
#
loop_
_entity.id
_entity.type
_entity.pdbx_description
1 polymer ?
#
loop_
_entity_poly.entity_id
_entity_poly.type
_entity_poly.pdbx_seq_one_letter_code
_entity_poly.pdbx_strand_id
1 'polypeptide(L)'
;MKQYYKRFVQYCKMCGGNTWEAMRKLLAFEMDMCTIMLRVNMLKSTNDSLPGELYPQFGELYPFIHDVFAGLSDYDSVMNALNDYPEYRDCMEQAVTQEKGLLEVFKAKKVAYLEECINTQYNLGFIYAYLQLREMEAENVFLMVQGCVMAQSDAARFQLRK
;
A
#
# COMPACT_ATOMS: atom_id res chain seq x y z
N MET A 1 -11.65 -2.45 10.03
CA MET A 1 -10.36 -2.83 9.41
C MET A 1 -9.42 -3.55 10.37
N LYS A 2 -8.96 -2.92 11.46
CA LYS A 2 -7.98 -3.51 12.40
C LYS A 2 -8.32 -4.90 12.96
N GLN A 3 -9.56 -5.12 13.41
CA GLN A 3 -9.97 -6.42 13.96
C GLN A 3 -10.03 -7.53 12.91
N TYR A 4 -10.39 -7.20 11.66
CA TYR A 4 -10.41 -8.16 10.56
C TYR A 4 -8.99 -8.66 10.28
N TYR A 5 -8.04 -7.74 10.06
CA TYR A 5 -6.64 -8.10 9.80
C TYR A 5 -6.01 -8.87 10.96
N LYS A 6 -6.30 -8.50 12.20
CA LYS A 6 -5.84 -9.27 13.38
C LYS A 6 -6.33 -10.72 13.36
N ARG A 7 -7.61 -10.93 13.06
CA ARG A 7 -8.19 -12.28 12.94
C ARG A 7 -7.66 -13.03 11.72
N PHE A 8 -7.45 -12.34 10.62
CA PHE A 8 -6.92 -12.94 9.40
C PHE A 8 -5.46 -13.39 9.57
N VAL A 9 -4.61 -12.59 10.22
CA VAL A 9 -3.26 -12.99 10.60
C VAL A 9 -3.28 -14.21 11.52
N GLN A 10 -4.19 -14.26 12.50
CA GLN A 10 -4.36 -15.44 13.37
C GLN A 10 -4.78 -16.69 12.57
N TYR A 11 -5.66 -16.53 11.58
CA TYR A 11 -6.05 -17.60 10.68
C TYR A 11 -4.87 -18.11 9.84
N CYS A 12 -4.09 -17.21 9.23
CA CYS A 12 -2.90 -17.59 8.47
C CYS A 12 -1.85 -18.31 9.34
N LYS A 13 -1.70 -17.89 10.61
CA LYS A 13 -0.84 -18.61 11.59
C LYS A 13 -1.35 -20.01 11.88
N MET A 14 -2.67 -20.19 11.96
CA MET A 14 -3.30 -21.50 12.17
C MET A 14 -3.09 -22.43 10.96
N CYS A 15 -3.10 -21.90 9.74
CA CYS A 15 -2.79 -22.68 8.53
C CYS A 15 -1.34 -23.16 8.50
N GLY A 16 -0.40 -22.35 9.00
CA GLY A 16 1.01 -22.73 9.12
C GLY A 16 1.71 -23.05 7.79
N GLY A 17 2.91 -23.63 7.91
CA GLY A 17 3.74 -24.06 6.78
C GLY A 17 4.07 -22.95 5.78
N ASN A 18 4.24 -23.33 4.51
CA ASN A 18 4.57 -22.41 3.41
C ASN A 18 3.51 -21.32 3.23
N THR A 19 2.25 -21.60 3.59
CA THR A 19 1.17 -20.61 3.52
C THR A 19 1.41 -19.45 4.48
N TRP A 20 1.84 -19.73 5.70
CA TRP A 20 2.14 -18.66 6.67
C TRP A 20 3.35 -17.83 6.22
N GLU A 21 4.41 -18.45 5.73
CA GLU A 21 5.63 -17.74 5.33
C GLU A 21 5.40 -16.78 4.17
N ALA A 22 4.71 -17.24 3.12
CA ALA A 22 4.36 -16.41 1.97
C ALA A 22 3.38 -15.30 2.37
N MET A 23 2.32 -15.64 3.11
CA MET A 23 1.27 -14.69 3.48
C MET A 23 1.72 -13.67 4.52
N ARG A 24 2.64 -14.03 5.42
CA ARG A 24 3.18 -13.14 6.46
C ARG A 24 3.86 -11.93 5.83
N LYS A 25 4.73 -12.13 4.83
CA LYS A 25 5.45 -11.05 4.15
C LYS A 25 4.47 -10.10 3.46
N LEU A 26 3.52 -10.67 2.70
CA LEU A 26 2.50 -9.90 2.00
C LEU A 26 1.61 -9.07 2.94
N LEU A 27 1.14 -9.68 4.04
CA LEU A 27 0.32 -8.99 5.03
C LEU A 27 1.10 -7.94 5.82
N ALA A 28 2.38 -8.18 6.13
CA ALA A 28 3.22 -7.20 6.78
C ALA A 28 3.36 -5.95 5.91
N PHE A 29 3.68 -6.14 4.62
CA PHE A 29 3.77 -5.06 3.65
C PHE A 29 2.45 -4.28 3.49
N GLU A 30 1.31 -4.97 3.43
CA GLU A 30 0.00 -4.30 3.33
C GLU A 30 -0.34 -3.44 4.55
N MET A 31 0.00 -3.91 5.76
CA MET A 31 -0.21 -3.14 6.98
C MET A 31 0.74 -1.94 7.08
N ASP A 32 1.99 -2.12 6.65
CA ASP A 32 3.00 -1.06 6.64
C ASP A 32 2.64 0.03 5.62
N MET A 33 2.21 -0.35 4.41
CA MET A 33 1.63 0.59 3.43
C MET A 33 0.47 1.39 4.01
N CYS A 34 -0.47 0.72 4.68
CA CYS A 34 -1.63 1.37 5.29
C CYS A 34 -1.19 2.39 6.34
N THR A 35 -0.19 2.04 7.15
CA THR A 35 0.39 2.91 8.20
C THR A 35 1.03 4.16 7.61
N ILE A 36 1.85 4.00 6.57
CA ILE A 36 2.50 5.11 5.87
C ILE A 36 1.46 6.00 5.19
N MET A 37 0.51 5.40 4.45
CA MET A 37 -0.54 6.16 3.75
C MET A 37 -1.45 6.91 4.72
N LEU A 38 -1.81 6.28 5.85
CA LEU A 38 -2.56 6.94 6.91
C LEU A 38 -1.78 8.14 7.44
N ARG A 39 -0.47 8.01 7.68
CA ARG A 39 0.36 9.13 8.14
C ARG A 39 0.42 10.25 7.11
N VAL A 40 0.75 9.94 5.84
CA VAL A 40 0.85 10.93 4.76
C VAL A 40 -0.47 11.66 4.53
N ASN A 41 -1.60 10.96 4.59
CA ASN A 41 -2.91 11.59 4.46
C ASN A 41 -3.25 12.51 5.64
N MET A 42 -2.76 12.19 6.84
CA MET A 42 -2.97 13.02 8.02
C MET A 42 -2.11 14.27 8.02
N LEU A 43 -0.92 14.26 7.42
CA LEU A 43 -0.14 15.49 7.21
C LEU A 43 -0.91 16.54 6.39
N LYS A 44 -1.84 16.10 5.54
CA LYS A 44 -2.71 16.99 4.74
C LYS A 44 -3.93 17.49 5.54
N SER A 45 -4.22 16.88 6.70
CA SER A 45 -5.39 17.17 7.53
C SER A 45 -4.95 17.97 8.76
N THR A 46 -5.63 19.08 9.07
CA THR A 46 -5.28 20.01 10.16
C THR A 46 -5.46 19.45 11.58
N ASN A 47 -5.66 18.14 11.74
CA ASN A 47 -5.91 17.49 13.04
C ASN A 47 -4.64 16.77 13.52
N ASP A 48 -4.02 17.29 14.58
CA ASP A 48 -2.69 16.90 15.06
C ASP A 48 -2.59 15.51 15.70
N SER A 49 -3.69 14.83 16.03
CA SER A 49 -3.62 13.57 16.78
C SER A 49 -4.55 12.48 16.24
N LEU A 50 -3.94 11.48 15.59
CA LEU A 50 -4.54 10.17 15.44
C LEU A 50 -4.49 9.43 16.79
N PRO A 51 -5.62 8.86 17.27
CA PRO A 51 -5.55 7.82 18.28
C PRO A 51 -4.64 6.70 17.77
N GLY A 52 -3.61 6.32 18.54
CA GLY A 52 -2.74 5.17 18.20
C GLY A 52 -3.51 3.86 17.98
N GLU A 53 -4.79 3.84 18.34
CA GLU A 53 -5.76 2.79 18.02
C GLU A 53 -5.98 2.54 16.53
N LEU A 54 -5.78 3.53 15.66
CA LEU A 54 -5.99 3.41 14.20
C LEU A 54 -4.85 2.67 13.49
N TYR A 55 -3.66 2.62 14.07
CA TYR A 55 -2.54 1.91 13.47
C TYR A 55 -2.69 0.38 13.58
N PRO A 56 -2.38 -0.38 12.51
CA PRO A 56 -2.35 -1.83 12.54
C PRO A 56 -1.22 -2.34 13.44
N GLN A 57 -1.47 -3.38 14.25
CA GLN A 57 -0.50 -3.94 15.21
C GLN A 57 0.33 -5.09 14.62
N PHE A 58 0.64 -5.01 13.32
CA PHE A 58 1.29 -6.07 12.57
C PHE A 58 2.05 -5.45 11.40
N GLY A 59 3.25 -5.92 11.11
CA GLY A 59 4.16 -5.32 10.13
C GLY A 59 5.58 -5.22 10.67
N GLU A 60 6.50 -4.70 9.86
CA GLU A 60 7.87 -4.42 10.30
C GLU A 60 7.99 -3.05 10.98
N LEU A 61 7.02 -2.16 10.73
CA LEU A 61 6.96 -0.83 11.33
C LEU A 61 6.37 -0.86 12.76
N TYR A 62 5.73 -1.97 13.16
CA TYR A 62 5.21 -2.15 14.51
C TYR A 62 6.28 -2.76 15.44
N PRO A 63 6.50 -2.24 16.67
CA PRO A 63 5.79 -1.14 17.36
C PRO A 63 6.48 0.23 17.25
N PHE A 64 7.75 0.26 16.82
CA PHE A 64 8.65 1.39 17.04
C PHE A 64 8.26 2.64 16.23
N ILE A 65 7.77 2.47 15.01
CA ILE A 65 7.49 3.59 14.13
C ILE A 65 6.21 4.34 14.51
N HIS A 66 5.29 3.73 15.25
CA HIS A 66 4.06 4.42 15.65
C HIS A 66 4.33 5.60 16.59
N ASP A 67 5.25 5.42 17.53
CA ASP A 67 5.64 6.47 18.48
C ASP A 67 6.41 7.58 17.76
N VAL A 68 7.28 7.21 16.82
CA VAL A 68 8.01 8.16 15.97
C VAL A 68 7.01 8.95 15.11
N PHE A 69 6.08 8.28 14.45
CA PHE A 69 5.08 8.88 13.59
C PHE A 69 4.12 9.82 14.34
N ALA A 70 3.85 9.61 15.63
CA ALA A 70 3.05 10.54 16.42
C ALA A 70 3.66 11.95 16.48
N GLY A 71 4.98 12.08 16.36
CA GLY A 71 5.70 13.36 16.46
C GLY A 71 6.03 14.08 15.15
N LEU A 72 5.76 13.50 13.98
CA LEU A 72 6.27 14.04 12.69
C LEU A 72 5.27 14.94 11.97
N SER A 73 5.49 16.25 11.90
CA SER A 73 4.60 17.20 11.20
C SER A 73 4.81 17.30 9.68
N ASP A 74 5.92 16.78 9.15
CA ASP A 74 6.34 17.06 7.77
C ASP A 74 6.60 15.80 6.95
N TYR A 75 6.48 15.92 5.63
CA TYR A 75 6.73 14.81 4.70
C TYR A 75 8.19 14.34 4.73
N ASP A 76 9.14 15.27 4.77
CA ASP A 76 10.58 14.96 4.85
C ASP A 76 10.93 14.23 6.16
N SER A 77 10.23 14.59 7.24
CA SER A 77 10.36 13.94 8.54
C SER A 77 9.87 12.48 8.48
N VAL A 78 8.81 12.19 7.73
CA VAL A 78 8.33 10.81 7.46
C VAL A 78 9.35 10.03 6.62
N MET A 79 9.96 10.66 5.61
CA MET A 79 11.01 10.03 4.81
C MET A 79 12.22 9.66 5.67
N ASN A 80 12.64 10.57 6.56
CA ASN A 80 13.75 10.32 7.47
C ASN A 80 13.49 9.17 8.45
N ALA A 81 12.27 9.07 8.98
CA ALA A 81 11.88 7.96 9.86
C ALA A 81 11.84 6.59 9.14
N LEU A 82 11.65 6.59 7.82
CA LEU A 82 11.66 5.39 6.99
C LEU A 82 13.04 5.01 6.46
N ASN A 83 14.08 5.84 6.66
CA ASN A 83 15.43 5.56 6.20
C ASN A 83 16.03 4.28 6.79
N ASP A 84 15.59 3.88 7.97
CA ASP A 84 16.01 2.63 8.63
C ASP A 84 15.50 1.38 7.90
N TYR A 85 14.53 1.54 6.99
CA TYR A 85 13.91 0.48 6.22
C TYR A 85 14.20 0.66 4.71
N PRO A 86 15.19 -0.06 4.16
CA PRO A 86 15.68 0.18 2.80
C PRO A 86 14.59 -0.01 1.74
N GLU A 87 13.70 -0.99 1.91
CA GLU A 87 12.63 -1.29 0.96
C GLU A 87 11.62 -0.14 0.84
N TYR A 88 11.27 0.52 1.95
CA TYR A 88 10.34 1.64 1.97
C TYR A 88 11.00 2.93 1.52
N ARG A 89 12.28 3.12 1.86
CA ARG A 89 13.09 4.23 1.36
C ARG A 89 13.16 4.23 -0.16
N ASP A 90 13.49 3.10 -0.78
CA ASP A 90 13.56 2.97 -2.24
C ASP A 90 12.21 3.33 -2.89
N CYS A 91 11.09 2.93 -2.29
CA CYS A 91 9.75 3.27 -2.77
C CYS A 91 9.47 4.78 -2.68
N MET A 92 9.90 5.44 -1.60
CA MET A 92 9.75 6.89 -1.45
C MET A 92 10.62 7.67 -2.44
N GLU A 93 11.88 7.26 -2.63
CA GLU A 93 12.79 7.87 -3.61
C GLU A 93 12.27 7.68 -5.05
N GLN A 94 11.70 6.52 -5.37
CA GLN A 94 11.04 6.28 -6.66
C GLN A 94 9.80 7.15 -6.87
N ALA A 95 9.01 7.39 -5.82
CA ALA A 95 7.85 8.29 -5.91
C ALA A 95 8.27 9.73 -6.24
N VAL A 96 9.35 10.22 -5.62
CA VAL A 96 9.91 11.55 -5.91
C VAL A 96 10.50 11.61 -7.32
N THR A 97 11.27 10.59 -7.72
CA THR A 97 11.98 10.58 -9.01
C THR A 97 11.06 10.43 -10.20
N GLN A 98 9.99 9.63 -10.08
CA GLN A 98 9.08 9.33 -11.20
C GLN A 98 7.87 10.28 -11.27
N GLU A 99 7.75 11.25 -10.36
CA GLU A 99 6.56 12.11 -10.18
C GLU A 99 5.24 11.32 -10.08
N LYS A 100 5.31 10.04 -9.74
CA LYS A 100 4.15 9.17 -9.58
C LYS A 100 3.59 9.31 -8.18
N GLY A 101 2.28 9.11 -8.06
CA GLY A 101 1.65 9.08 -6.75
C GLY A 101 2.29 7.99 -5.88
N LEU A 102 2.60 8.31 -4.62
CA LEU A 102 3.19 7.36 -3.66
C LEU A 102 2.40 6.02 -3.60
N LEU A 103 1.08 6.11 -3.72
CA LEU A 103 0.19 4.94 -3.77
C LEU A 103 0.47 4.04 -4.99
N GLU A 104 0.81 4.58 -6.14
CA GLU A 104 1.09 3.81 -7.36
C GLU A 104 2.39 3.02 -7.22
N VAL A 105 3.43 3.63 -6.65
CA VAL A 105 4.70 2.96 -6.38
C VAL A 105 4.50 1.81 -5.40
N PHE A 106 3.74 2.05 -4.33
CA PHE A 106 3.42 0.98 -3.39
C PHE A 106 2.55 -0.12 -4.01
N LYS A 107 1.57 0.21 -4.86
CA LYS A 107 0.79 -0.79 -5.61
C LYS A 107 1.70 -1.64 -6.50
N ALA A 108 2.65 -1.02 -7.22
CA ALA A 108 3.61 -1.76 -8.05
C ALA A 108 4.48 -2.71 -7.22
N LYS A 109 4.97 -2.26 -6.05
CA LYS A 109 5.73 -3.12 -5.13
C LYS A 109 4.86 -4.24 -4.55
N LYS A 110 3.58 -3.99 -4.26
CA LYS A 110 2.62 -5.00 -3.81
C LYS A 110 2.48 -6.14 -4.82
N VAL A 111 2.45 -5.82 -6.12
CA VAL A 111 2.38 -6.83 -7.20
C VAL A 111 3.57 -7.80 -7.12
N ALA A 112 4.78 -7.31 -6.84
CA ALA A 112 5.96 -8.18 -6.70
C ALA A 112 5.81 -9.22 -5.56
N TYR A 113 5.24 -8.83 -4.41
CA TYR A 113 4.96 -9.79 -3.33
C TYR A 113 3.81 -10.76 -3.67
N LEU A 114 2.82 -10.30 -4.45
CA LEU A 114 1.74 -11.16 -4.93
C LEU A 114 2.26 -12.22 -5.90
N GLU A 115 3.19 -11.85 -6.79
CA GLU A 115 3.89 -12.76 -7.69
C GLU A 115 4.74 -13.77 -6.91
N GLU A 116 5.52 -13.33 -5.90
CA GLU A 116 6.26 -14.24 -5.00
C GLU A 116 5.30 -15.23 -4.32
N CYS A 117 4.14 -14.76 -3.86
CA CYS A 117 3.13 -15.61 -3.25
C CYS A 117 2.60 -16.67 -4.23
N ILE A 118 2.31 -16.31 -5.48
CA ILE A 118 1.84 -17.26 -6.50
C ILE A 118 2.91 -18.28 -6.87
N ASN A 119 4.18 -17.88 -6.88
CA ASN A 119 5.30 -18.75 -7.26
C ASN A 119 5.61 -19.84 -6.21
N THR A 120 5.18 -19.67 -4.97
CA THR A 120 5.39 -20.67 -3.92
C THR A 120 4.39 -21.83 -4.03
N GLN A 121 4.89 -23.06 -4.16
CA GLN A 121 4.05 -24.25 -4.32
C GLN A 121 3.43 -24.71 -2.98
N TYR A 122 2.24 -25.33 -3.08
CA TYR A 122 1.49 -25.88 -1.93
C TYR A 122 1.18 -24.85 -0.83
N ASN A 123 0.77 -23.65 -1.23
CA ASN A 123 0.23 -22.65 -0.33
C ASN A 123 -1.28 -22.47 -0.56
N LEU A 124 -1.98 -21.86 0.40
CA LEU A 124 -3.35 -21.35 0.17
C LEU A 124 -3.35 -19.85 -0.18
N GLY A 125 -2.19 -19.19 -0.05
CA GLY A 125 -2.01 -17.76 -0.31
C GLY A 125 -2.24 -17.37 -1.76
N PHE A 126 -2.05 -18.29 -2.72
CA PHE A 126 -2.28 -18.03 -4.14
C PHE A 126 -3.72 -17.59 -4.43
N ILE A 127 -4.71 -18.05 -3.67
CA ILE A 127 -6.13 -17.66 -3.84
C ILE A 127 -6.30 -16.19 -3.51
N TYR A 128 -5.73 -15.75 -2.39
CA TYR A 128 -5.74 -14.35 -1.98
C TYR A 128 -5.00 -13.49 -3.00
N ALA A 129 -3.81 -13.94 -3.42
CA ALA A 129 -3.01 -13.21 -4.38
C ALA A 129 -3.71 -13.05 -5.74
N TYR A 130 -4.33 -14.12 -6.22
CA TYR A 130 -5.11 -14.11 -7.45
C TYR A 130 -6.28 -13.12 -7.38
N LEU A 131 -7.09 -13.16 -6.32
CA LEU A 131 -8.22 -12.25 -6.15
C LEU A 131 -7.76 -10.79 -6.18
N GLN A 132 -6.67 -10.50 -5.46
CA GLN A 132 -6.17 -9.14 -5.33
C GLN A 132 -5.54 -8.61 -6.63
N LEU A 133 -4.85 -9.47 -7.40
CA LEU A 133 -4.38 -9.11 -8.74
C LEU A 133 -5.53 -8.82 -9.70
N ARG A 134 -6.61 -9.61 -9.63
CA ARG A 134 -7.81 -9.40 -10.45
C ARG A 134 -8.52 -8.10 -10.11
N GLU A 135 -8.57 -7.70 -8.84
CA GLU A 135 -9.08 -6.39 -8.43
C GLU A 135 -8.22 -5.26 -9.00
N MET A 136 -6.90 -5.35 -8.91
CA MET A 136 -6.00 -4.35 -9.50
C MET A 136 -6.11 -4.26 -11.02
N GLU A 137 -6.27 -5.40 -11.69
CA GLU A 137 -6.49 -5.44 -13.15
C GLU A 137 -7.78 -4.70 -13.52
N ALA A 138 -8.88 -4.94 -12.79
CA ALA A 138 -10.14 -4.25 -13.01
C ALA A 138 -10.02 -2.73 -12.79
N GLU A 139 -9.33 -2.30 -11.72
CA GLU A 139 -9.03 -0.88 -11.48
C GLU A 139 -8.20 -0.27 -12.62
N ASN A 140 -7.16 -0.96 -13.08
CA ASN A 140 -6.29 -0.48 -14.16
C ASN A 140 -7.05 -0.34 -15.48
N VAL A 141 -7.88 -1.32 -15.84
CA VAL A 141 -8.74 -1.25 -17.03
C VAL A 141 -9.71 -0.08 -16.92
N PHE A 142 -10.33 0.11 -15.76
CA PHE A 142 -11.24 1.23 -15.52
C PHE A 142 -10.52 2.59 -15.69
N LEU A 143 -9.31 2.73 -15.11
CA LEU A 143 -8.50 3.95 -15.25
C LEU A 143 -8.09 4.22 -16.70
N MET A 144 -7.71 3.18 -17.46
CA MET A 144 -7.41 3.33 -18.88
C MET A 144 -8.62 3.83 -19.68
N VAL A 145 -9.79 3.25 -19.46
CA VAL A 145 -11.02 3.66 -20.14
C VAL A 145 -11.39 5.10 -19.76
N GLN A 146 -11.34 5.45 -18.47
CA GLN A 146 -11.64 6.80 -18.00
C GLN A 146 -10.68 7.84 -18.61
N GLY A 147 -9.38 7.54 -18.66
CA GLY A 147 -8.38 8.41 -19.27
C GLY A 147 -8.62 8.64 -20.77
N CYS A 148 -8.97 7.59 -21.51
CA CYS A 148 -9.33 7.69 -22.93
C CYS A 148 -10.59 8.54 -23.15
N VAL A 149 -11.63 8.35 -22.33
CA VAL A 149 -12.88 9.14 -22.42
C VAL A 149 -12.61 10.62 -22.11
N MET A 150 -11.80 10.92 -21.08
CA MET A 150 -11.42 12.29 -20.76
C MET A 150 -10.66 12.96 -21.92
N ALA A 151 -9.67 12.28 -22.49
CA ALA A 151 -8.91 12.79 -23.64
C ALA A 151 -9.80 13.09 -24.87
N GLN A 152 -10.79 12.24 -25.14
CA GLN A 152 -11.77 12.49 -26.22
C GLN A 152 -12.66 13.71 -25.93
N SER A 153 -13.11 13.86 -24.68
CA SER A 153 -13.95 15.00 -24.29
C SER A 153 -13.23 16.34 -24.34
N ASP A 154 -11.93 16.36 -24.02
CA ASP A 154 -11.10 17.56 -24.11
C ASP A 154 -10.82 17.92 -25.57
N ALA A 155 -10.55 16.94 -26.43
CA ALA A 155 -10.41 17.17 -27.87
C ALA A 155 -11.69 17.77 -28.49
N ALA A 156 -12.88 17.32 -28.07
CA ALA A 156 -14.15 17.88 -28.51
C ALA A 156 -14.37 19.32 -28.02
N ARG A 157 -13.96 19.64 -26.78
CA ARG A 157 -14.03 21.01 -26.22
C ARG A 157 -13.09 21.99 -26.93
N PHE A 158 -11.93 21.54 -27.39
CA PHE A 158 -11.01 22.37 -28.18
C PHE A 158 -11.55 22.70 -29.58
N GLN A 159 -12.37 21.82 -30.18
CA GLN A 159 -12.99 22.09 -31.48
C GLN A 159 -14.14 23.10 -31.41
N LEU A 160 -14.85 23.19 -30.28
CA LEU A 160 -15.95 24.15 -30.07
C LEU A 160 -15.49 25.57 -29.70
N ARG A 161 -14.21 25.79 -29.42
CA ARG A 161 -13.63 27.09 -29.05
C ARG A 161 -12.97 27.85 -30.23
N LYS A 162 -13.04 27.32 -31.45
CA LYS A 162 -12.64 28.01 -32.69
C LYS A 162 -13.87 28.47 -33.45
#